data_AF-A0A933H0A8-F1
#
_entry.id   AF-A0A933H0A8-F1
#
_cell.length_a   1.000
_cell.length_b   1.000
_cell.length_c   1.000
_cell.angle_alpha   90.00
_cell.angle_beta   90.00
_cell.angle_gamma   90.00
#
_symmetry.space_group_name_H-M   'P 1'
#
loop_
_entity.id
_entity.type
_entity.pdbx_description
1 polymer ?
#
loop_
_entity_poly.entity_id
_entity_poly.type
_entity_poly.pdbx_seq_one_letter_code
_entity_poly.pdbx_strand_id
1 'polypeptide(L)'
;MAPFNRRVKNVLLKQSLLPSERVEEAFTEADAEGVAMTKILVEKNLLDERTLLGAIALDLGVPPIDLDKVSIDASVLEVIPQETAEVHCVLPVSRIGNILTLAVADSSDVIKLDNLRIVTGCDIRAVLSTEGTIKKGIQKAYNRSTQEMEQLIDEIGKEDVEVSEEKVTSDEDFDVPVTGEVGDKAPAVLLVKYLIQKAIDEGASDIHIEPMDKHVRVRYRRDGVLREAKTFQRQMLGSVVSRIKVMASLDIAERRKPQDGKFRVKVAGRLIDFRVSVLPLIHGEKIVLRILDTSKLALRLDTLGFEPKALTDFATAIRAPYGMILVTGPTGSGKSTTLYSGLQDVMTGSENITTVEDPVEYQL
;
A
#
# COMPACT_ATOMS: atom_id res chain seq x y z
N MET A 1 38.64 0.41 -7.59
CA MET A 1 38.64 -0.92 -6.94
C MET A 1 40.02 -1.54 -6.74
N ALA A 2 40.99 -1.36 -7.66
CA ALA A 2 42.37 -1.80 -7.51
C ALA A 2 43.04 -1.57 -6.11
N PRO A 3 42.90 -0.40 -5.44
CA PRO A 3 43.51 -0.20 -4.12
C PRO A 3 42.86 -1.01 -3.00
N PHE A 4 41.54 -1.22 -3.05
CA PHE A 4 40.82 -2.04 -2.08
C PHE A 4 41.14 -3.52 -2.26
N ASN A 5 41.11 -4.04 -3.49
CA ASN A 5 41.45 -5.43 -3.79
C ASN A 5 42.88 -5.78 -3.36
N ARG A 6 43.85 -4.88 -3.55
CA ARG A 6 45.22 -5.08 -3.05
C ARG A 6 45.30 -5.18 -1.54
N ARG A 7 44.49 -4.41 -0.82
CA ARG A 7 44.43 -4.49 0.65
C ARG A 7 43.81 -5.79 1.11
N VAL A 8 42.67 -6.18 0.55
CA VAL A 8 42.01 -7.46 0.85
C VAL A 8 42.99 -8.62 0.62
N LYS A 9 43.70 -8.63 -0.51
CA LYS A 9 44.78 -9.60 -0.77
C LYS A 9 45.83 -9.63 0.34
N ASN A 10 46.35 -8.47 0.75
CA ASN A 10 47.35 -8.39 1.83
C ASN A 10 46.82 -8.89 3.18
N VAL A 11 45.56 -8.61 3.51
CA VAL A 11 44.91 -9.08 4.74
C VAL A 11 44.84 -10.61 4.75
N LEU A 12 44.38 -11.21 3.64
CA LEU A 12 44.24 -12.65 3.51
C LEU A 12 45.59 -13.38 3.60
N LEU A 13 46.63 -12.83 2.98
CA LEU A 13 47.99 -13.38 3.05
C LEU A 13 48.59 -13.26 4.46
N LYS A 14 48.43 -12.09 5.12
CA LYS A 14 48.94 -11.88 6.49
C LYS A 14 48.28 -12.82 7.51
N GLN A 15 46.98 -13.04 7.37
CA GLN A 15 46.21 -13.88 8.30
C GLN A 15 46.22 -15.37 7.90
N SER A 16 46.86 -15.74 6.80
CA SER A 16 46.94 -17.12 6.29
C SER A 16 45.57 -17.80 6.15
N LEU A 17 44.54 -17.03 5.77
CA LEU A 17 43.15 -17.50 5.68
C LEU A 17 42.88 -18.35 4.43
N LEU A 18 43.73 -18.21 3.40
CA LEU A 18 43.68 -18.96 2.16
C LEU A 18 45.10 -19.25 1.66
N PRO A 19 45.31 -20.36 0.92
CA PRO A 19 46.56 -20.60 0.21
C PRO A 19 46.90 -19.44 -0.72
N SER A 20 48.17 -19.04 -0.78
CA SER A 20 48.63 -17.89 -1.56
C SER A 20 48.23 -17.97 -3.04
N GLU A 21 48.25 -19.17 -3.62
CA GLU A 21 47.82 -19.44 -5.00
C GLU A 21 46.36 -19.04 -5.23
N ARG A 22 45.46 -19.41 -4.31
CA ARG A 22 44.02 -19.09 -4.40
C ARG A 22 43.74 -17.62 -4.17
N VAL A 23 44.54 -16.94 -3.34
CA VAL A 23 44.42 -15.49 -3.12
C VAL A 23 44.83 -14.73 -4.39
N GLU A 24 45.90 -15.16 -5.07
CA GLU A 24 46.34 -14.57 -6.33
C GLU A 24 45.32 -14.80 -7.45
N GLU A 25 44.79 -16.01 -7.60
CA GLU A 25 43.73 -16.32 -8.55
C GLU A 25 42.52 -15.39 -8.36
N ALA A 26 41.99 -15.30 -7.13
CA ALA A 26 40.85 -14.44 -6.82
C ALA A 26 41.15 -12.95 -7.03
N PHE A 27 42.39 -12.51 -6.80
CA PHE A 27 42.80 -11.13 -7.05
C PHE A 27 42.86 -10.82 -8.55
N THR A 28 43.46 -11.71 -9.35
CA THR A 28 43.55 -11.53 -10.81
C THR A 28 42.19 -11.52 -11.48
N GLU A 29 41.27 -12.37 -11.03
CA GLU A 29 39.90 -12.42 -11.53
C GLU A 29 39.12 -11.15 -11.13
N ALA A 30 39.25 -10.69 -9.89
CA ALA A 30 38.60 -9.47 -9.42
C ALA A 30 39.07 -8.22 -10.19
N ASP A 31 40.36 -8.15 -10.50
CA ASP A 31 40.93 -7.03 -11.25
C ASP A 31 40.54 -7.08 -12.73
N ALA A 32 40.45 -8.27 -13.33
CA ALA A 32 39.99 -8.47 -14.71
C ALA A 32 38.51 -8.13 -14.90
N GLU A 33 37.65 -8.51 -13.95
CA GLU A 33 36.22 -8.21 -13.98
C GLU A 33 35.87 -6.81 -13.44
N GLY A 34 36.81 -6.12 -12.81
CA GLY A 34 36.60 -4.81 -12.19
C GLY A 34 35.65 -4.84 -10.99
N VAL A 35 35.53 -5.99 -10.32
CA VAL A 35 34.67 -6.22 -9.15
C VAL A 35 35.46 -6.27 -7.85
N ALA A 36 34.77 -6.17 -6.71
CA ALA A 36 35.41 -6.32 -5.41
C ALA A 36 35.86 -7.78 -5.19
N MET A 37 37.11 -7.97 -4.78
CA MET A 37 37.67 -9.30 -4.48
C MET A 37 36.85 -10.04 -3.40
N THR A 38 36.24 -9.29 -2.48
CA THR A 38 35.34 -9.84 -1.45
C THR A 38 34.14 -10.56 -2.03
N LYS A 39 33.62 -10.10 -3.19
CA LYS A 39 32.49 -10.72 -3.88
C LYS A 39 32.87 -12.11 -4.41
N ILE A 40 34.00 -12.20 -5.12
CA ILE A 40 34.49 -13.46 -5.71
C ILE A 40 34.78 -14.51 -4.64
N LEU A 41 35.40 -14.10 -3.53
CA LEU A 41 35.74 -15.00 -2.42
C LEU A 41 34.50 -15.65 -1.79
N VAL A 42 33.41 -14.89 -1.66
CA VAL A 42 32.13 -15.38 -1.12
C VAL A 42 31.38 -16.21 -2.17
N GLU A 43 31.28 -15.74 -3.42
CA GLU A 43 30.53 -16.45 -4.48
C GLU A 43 31.14 -17.82 -4.83
N LYS A 44 32.47 -17.94 -4.78
CA LYS A 44 33.17 -19.22 -5.00
C LYS A 44 33.26 -20.11 -3.76
N ASN A 45 32.63 -19.72 -2.64
CA ASN A 45 32.71 -20.40 -1.35
C ASN A 45 34.17 -20.65 -0.89
N LEU A 46 35.09 -19.74 -1.22
CA LEU A 46 36.49 -19.85 -0.81
C LEU A 46 36.67 -19.45 0.65
N LEU A 47 35.89 -18.47 1.13
CA LEU A 47 35.82 -18.03 2.51
C LEU A 47 34.38 -17.75 2.90
N ASP A 48 34.02 -18.07 4.14
CA ASP A 48 32.74 -17.64 4.67
C ASP A 48 32.71 -16.12 4.88
N GLU A 49 31.54 -15.54 4.66
CA GLU A 49 31.33 -14.09 4.68
C GLU A 49 31.70 -13.47 6.03
N ARG A 50 31.48 -14.19 7.14
CA ARG A 50 31.74 -13.70 8.50
C ARG A 50 33.23 -13.64 8.80
N THR A 51 33.98 -14.67 8.43
CA THR A 51 35.44 -14.72 8.59
C THR A 51 36.10 -13.67 7.73
N LEU A 52 35.66 -13.50 6.48
CA LEU A 52 36.17 -12.46 5.58
C LEU A 52 35.91 -11.05 6.15
N LEU A 53 34.68 -10.78 6.58
CA LEU A 53 34.31 -9.48 7.15
C LEU A 53 35.08 -9.19 8.43
N GLY A 54 35.23 -10.18 9.31
CA GLY A 54 36.01 -10.06 10.55
C GLY A 54 37.49 -9.78 10.30
N ALA A 55 38.09 -10.46 9.32
CA ALA A 55 39.49 -10.27 8.93
C ALA A 55 39.76 -8.84 8.43
N ILE A 56 38.88 -8.34 7.56
CA ILE A 56 38.98 -6.98 6.99
C ILE A 56 38.70 -5.92 8.06
N ALA A 57 37.68 -6.14 8.89
CA ALA A 57 37.33 -5.25 10.00
C ALA A 57 38.49 -5.06 10.98
N LEU A 58 39.22 -6.14 11.30
CA LEU A 58 40.37 -6.12 12.20
C LEU A 58 41.53 -5.31 11.63
N ASP A 59 41.84 -5.45 10.34
CA ASP A 59 42.92 -4.69 9.69
C ASP A 59 42.58 -3.20 9.52
N LEU A 60 41.31 -2.90 9.18
CA LEU A 60 40.84 -1.52 8.98
C LEU A 60 40.51 -0.78 10.28
N GLY A 61 40.41 -1.48 11.42
CA GLY A 61 39.98 -0.91 12.68
C GLY A 61 38.53 -0.41 12.67
N VAL A 62 37.69 -0.96 11.78
CA VAL A 62 36.27 -0.57 11.61
C VAL A 62 35.38 -1.74 12.04
N PRO A 63 34.43 -1.53 12.98
CA PRO A 63 33.57 -2.61 13.46
C PRO A 63 32.72 -3.22 12.34
N PRO A 64 32.60 -4.56 12.27
CA PRO A 64 31.68 -5.22 11.35
C PRO A 64 30.25 -5.13 11.87
N ILE A 65 29.26 -5.15 10.97
CA ILE A 65 27.84 -5.17 11.32
C ILE A 65 27.09 -6.27 10.56
N ASP A 66 26.19 -6.95 11.25
CA ASP A 66 25.27 -7.93 10.69
C ASP A 66 23.92 -7.24 10.43
N LEU A 67 23.69 -6.79 9.20
CA LEU A 67 22.51 -6.00 8.83
C LEU A 67 21.19 -6.78 8.96
N ASP A 68 21.24 -8.12 8.95
CA ASP A 68 20.03 -8.94 9.08
C ASP A 68 19.43 -8.89 10.49
N LYS A 69 20.24 -8.56 11.50
CA LYS A 69 19.84 -8.51 12.91
C LYS A 69 19.51 -7.12 13.42
N VAL A 70 19.58 -6.11 12.55
CA VAL A 70 19.40 -4.71 12.94
C VAL A 70 18.08 -4.18 12.38
N SER A 71 17.27 -3.59 13.25
CA SER A 71 16.08 -2.82 12.86
C SER A 71 16.46 -1.36 12.64
N ILE A 72 16.21 -0.84 11.44
CA ILE A 72 16.49 0.55 11.08
C ILE A 72 15.20 1.37 11.19
N ASP A 73 15.28 2.49 11.90
CA ASP A 73 14.16 3.43 12.04
C ASP A 73 13.90 4.21 10.75
N ALA A 74 12.63 4.47 10.43
CA ALA A 74 12.24 5.19 9.21
C ALA A 74 12.87 6.60 9.12
N SER A 75 13.01 7.30 10.26
CA SER A 75 13.64 8.62 10.32
C SER A 75 15.13 8.61 9.97
N VAL A 76 15.80 7.46 10.06
CA VAL A 76 17.21 7.30 9.68
C VAL A 76 17.34 7.12 8.16
N LEU A 77 16.38 6.43 7.54
CA LEU A 77 16.32 6.22 6.09
C LEU A 77 16.03 7.53 5.34
N GLU A 78 15.33 8.49 5.95
CA GLU A 78 15.07 9.81 5.36
C GLU A 78 16.35 10.65 5.18
N VAL A 79 17.43 10.33 5.90
CA VAL A 79 18.70 11.09 5.86
C VAL A 79 19.45 10.87 4.54
N ILE A 80 19.30 9.69 3.92
CA ILE A 80 19.91 9.34 2.64
C ILE A 80 18.82 8.78 1.73
N PRO A 81 18.46 9.46 0.62
CA PRO A 81 17.50 8.92 -0.35
C PRO A 81 17.93 7.56 -0.91
N GLN A 82 16.97 6.71 -1.29
CA GLN A 82 17.24 5.37 -1.81
C GLN A 82 18.22 5.39 -2.99
N GLU A 83 18.02 6.29 -3.96
CA GLU A 83 18.89 6.42 -5.13
C GLU A 83 20.35 6.71 -4.72
N THR A 84 20.56 7.58 -3.74
CA THR A 84 21.89 7.88 -3.19
C THR A 84 22.49 6.67 -2.48
N ALA A 85 21.68 5.92 -1.72
CA ALA A 85 22.10 4.69 -1.04
C ALA A 85 22.51 3.60 -2.04
N GLU A 86 21.78 3.45 -3.15
CA GLU A 86 22.08 2.50 -4.23
C GLU A 86 23.33 2.88 -5.01
N VAL A 87 23.44 4.13 -5.47
CA VAL A 87 24.58 4.63 -6.25
C VAL A 87 25.89 4.51 -5.47
N HIS A 88 25.88 4.86 -4.19
CA HIS A 88 27.08 4.80 -3.35
C HIS A 88 27.27 3.46 -2.63
N CYS A 89 26.31 2.53 -2.76
CA CYS A 89 26.26 1.26 -2.05
C CYS A 89 26.52 1.42 -0.54
N VAL A 90 25.65 2.20 0.10
CA VAL A 90 25.70 2.49 1.54
C VAL A 90 24.31 2.36 2.16
N LEU A 91 24.24 1.97 3.43
CA LEU A 91 22.96 1.87 4.15
C LEU A 91 23.05 2.62 5.49
N PRO A 92 22.22 3.65 5.74
CA PRO A 92 22.19 4.31 7.04
C PRO A 92 21.55 3.37 8.08
N VAL A 93 22.25 3.14 9.19
CA VAL A 93 21.88 2.15 10.20
C VAL A 93 21.22 2.80 11.41
N SER A 94 21.83 3.87 11.92
CA SER A 94 21.30 4.61 13.07
C SER A 94 21.80 6.05 13.05
N ARG A 95 21.04 6.94 13.67
CA ARG A 95 21.44 8.34 13.88
C ARG A 95 21.28 8.71 15.35
N ILE A 96 22.37 9.16 15.98
CA ILE A 96 22.36 9.63 17.36
C ILE A 96 22.90 11.06 17.37
N GLY A 97 22.01 12.04 17.56
CA GLY A 97 22.36 13.44 17.43
C GLY A 97 22.87 13.77 16.01
N ASN A 98 24.11 14.24 15.92
CA ASN A 98 24.78 14.54 14.65
C ASN A 98 25.56 13.36 14.05
N ILE A 99 25.66 12.23 14.76
CA ILE A 99 26.47 11.09 14.33
C ILE A 99 25.58 10.11 13.56
N LEU A 100 25.87 9.92 12.27
CA LEU A 100 25.22 8.94 11.41
C LEU A 100 26.10 7.67 11.32
N THR A 101 25.59 6.56 11.84
CA THR A 101 26.21 5.26 11.63
C THR A 101 25.82 4.75 10.24
N LEU A 102 26.82 4.52 9.38
CA LEU A 102 26.63 4.16 7.99
C LEU A 102 27.33 2.84 7.68
N ALA A 103 26.58 1.86 7.18
CA ALA A 103 27.15 0.61 6.69
C ALA A 103 27.74 0.80 5.29
N VAL A 104 29.00 0.43 5.13
CA VAL A 104 29.78 0.60 3.90
C VAL A 104 30.57 -0.66 3.56
N ALA A 105 30.71 -0.94 2.27
CA ALA A 105 31.52 -2.04 1.76
C ALA A 105 33.03 -1.76 1.85
N ASP A 106 33.39 -0.48 1.69
CA ASP A 106 34.78 -0.02 1.75
C ASP A 106 34.83 1.28 2.55
N SER A 107 35.42 1.21 3.74
CA SER A 107 35.65 2.34 4.64
C SER A 107 36.91 3.15 4.28
N SER A 108 37.71 2.70 3.32
CA SER A 108 38.92 3.40 2.87
C SER A 108 38.67 4.42 1.76
N ASP A 109 37.44 4.43 1.22
CA ASP A 109 36.97 5.41 0.25
C ASP A 109 36.59 6.72 0.95
N VAL A 110 37.61 7.48 1.33
CA VAL A 110 37.48 8.74 2.09
C VAL A 110 36.68 9.78 1.32
N ILE A 111 36.84 9.84 -0.01
CA ILE A 111 36.12 10.81 -0.87
C ILE A 111 34.61 10.55 -0.82
N LYS A 112 34.18 9.28 -0.94
CA LYS A 112 32.76 8.92 -0.81
C LYS A 112 32.21 9.28 0.58
N LEU A 113 32.95 8.98 1.64
CA LEU A 113 32.53 9.29 3.00
C LEU A 113 32.43 10.80 3.25
N ASP A 114 33.38 11.59 2.75
CA ASP A 114 33.34 13.05 2.91
C ASP A 114 32.21 13.69 2.08
N ASN A 115 31.96 13.20 0.86
CA ASN A 115 30.80 13.65 0.08
C ASN A 115 29.49 13.34 0.80
N LEU A 116 29.35 12.14 1.38
CA LEU A 116 28.16 11.79 2.15
C LEU A 116 28.04 12.61 3.43
N ARG A 117 29.15 13.00 4.08
CA ARG A 117 29.13 13.94 5.23
C ARG A 117 28.57 15.30 4.83
N ILE A 118 28.99 15.83 3.69
CA ILE A 118 28.51 17.11 3.16
C ILE A 118 27.02 17.04 2.85
N VAL A 119 26.58 16.00 2.14
CA VAL A 119 25.17 15.84 1.73
C VAL A 119 24.26 15.63 2.94
N THR A 120 24.68 14.81 3.90
CA THR A 120 23.85 14.48 5.07
C THR A 120 23.94 15.51 6.20
N GLY A 121 24.96 16.39 6.17
CA GLY A 121 25.29 17.31 7.26
C GLY A 121 25.68 16.61 8.57
N CYS A 122 25.92 15.30 8.54
CA CYS A 122 26.17 14.47 9.72
C CYS A 122 27.64 14.02 9.78
N ASP A 123 28.13 13.81 11.00
CA ASP A 123 29.39 13.12 11.23
C ASP A 123 29.20 11.62 10.96
N ILE A 124 29.88 11.10 9.92
CA ILE A 124 29.73 9.69 9.55
C ILE A 124 30.65 8.81 10.39
N ARG A 125 30.04 7.83 11.06
CA ARG A 125 30.69 6.67 11.68
C ARG A 125 30.47 5.45 10.78
N ALA A 126 31.52 5.01 10.10
CA ALA A 126 31.46 3.84 9.23
C ALA A 126 31.40 2.55 10.05
N VAL A 127 30.59 1.60 9.60
CA VAL A 127 30.61 0.19 10.01
C VAL A 127 30.72 -0.68 8.76
N LEU A 128 31.43 -1.80 8.86
CA LEU A 128 31.76 -2.62 7.71
C LEU A 128 30.68 -3.70 7.50
N SER A 129 30.20 -3.83 6.26
CA SER A 129 29.36 -4.95 5.82
C SER A 129 29.74 -5.29 4.39
N THR A 130 29.36 -6.47 3.88
CA THR A 130 29.61 -6.79 2.48
C THR A 130 28.67 -6.02 1.55
N GLU A 131 29.11 -5.83 0.31
CA GLU A 131 28.32 -5.18 -0.75
C GLU A 131 26.98 -5.91 -1.00
N GLY A 132 27.00 -7.25 -0.99
CA GLY A 132 25.80 -8.06 -1.17
C GLY A 132 24.78 -7.85 -0.06
N THR A 133 25.24 -7.85 1.19
CA THR A 133 24.39 -7.66 2.37
C THR A 133 23.88 -6.22 2.47
N ILE A 134 24.67 -5.23 2.06
CA ILE A 134 24.22 -3.83 1.94
C ILE A 134 23.12 -3.69 0.88
N LYS A 135 23.30 -4.25 -0.33
CA LYS A 135 22.27 -4.18 -1.40
C LYS A 135 20.97 -4.84 -0.97
N LYS A 136 21.03 -6.02 -0.35
CA LYS A 136 19.86 -6.69 0.24
C LYS A 136 19.21 -5.82 1.34
N GLY A 137 20.03 -5.22 2.20
CA GLY A 137 19.59 -4.31 3.25
C GLY A 137 18.89 -3.06 2.71
N ILE A 138 19.41 -2.46 1.63
CA ILE A 138 18.78 -1.31 0.94
C ILE A 138 17.40 -1.71 0.41
N GLN A 139 17.31 -2.83 -0.31
CA GLN A 139 16.03 -3.32 -0.82
C GLN A 139 15.03 -3.55 0.32
N LYS A 140 15.44 -4.21 1.40
CA LYS A 140 14.57 -4.50 2.55
C LYS A 140 14.14 -3.22 3.30
N ALA A 141 15.07 -2.28 3.49
CA ALA A 141 14.84 -1.10 4.30
C ALA A 141 14.01 -0.03 3.57
N TYR A 142 14.32 0.24 2.31
CA TYR A 142 13.62 1.26 1.51
C TYR A 142 12.34 0.74 0.84
N ASN A 143 12.27 -0.56 0.49
CA ASN A 143 11.05 -1.16 -0.05
C ASN A 143 10.11 -1.71 1.04
N ARG A 144 10.20 -1.23 2.29
CA ARG A 144 9.31 -1.66 3.39
C ARG A 144 7.82 -1.40 3.06
N SER A 145 7.53 -0.38 2.24
CA SER A 145 6.20 -0.13 1.66
C SER A 145 5.75 -1.22 0.68
N THR A 146 6.68 -1.81 -0.09
CA THR A 146 6.43 -2.90 -1.03
C THR A 146 6.34 -4.25 -0.30
N GLN A 147 7.14 -4.50 0.75
CA GLN A 147 7.04 -5.74 1.54
C GLN A 147 5.78 -5.78 2.41
N GLU A 148 5.35 -4.66 2.98
CA GLU A 148 4.00 -4.56 3.57
C GLU A 148 2.93 -4.81 2.52
N MET A 149 3.17 -4.47 1.25
CA MET A 149 2.25 -4.71 0.14
C MET A 149 2.28 -6.16 -0.37
N GLU A 150 3.43 -6.83 -0.38
CA GLU A 150 3.56 -8.27 -0.68
C GLU A 150 2.87 -9.12 0.40
N GLN A 151 2.99 -8.74 1.67
CA GLN A 151 2.21 -9.37 2.75
C GLN A 151 0.70 -9.14 2.57
N LEU A 152 0.29 -7.96 2.05
CA LEU A 152 -1.10 -7.69 1.69
C LEU A 152 -1.56 -8.52 0.47
N ILE A 153 -0.68 -8.79 -0.50
CA ILE A 153 -0.95 -9.69 -1.63
C ILE A 153 -1.14 -11.13 -1.12
N ASP A 154 -0.34 -11.59 -0.15
CA ASP A 154 -0.48 -12.91 0.47
C ASP A 154 -1.76 -13.05 1.31
N GLU A 155 -2.25 -11.95 1.92
CA GLU A 155 -3.56 -11.91 2.59
C GLU A 155 -4.73 -11.98 1.58
N ILE A 156 -4.60 -11.33 0.42
CA ILE A 156 -5.62 -11.35 -0.65
C ILE A 156 -5.59 -12.67 -1.43
N GLY A 157 -4.42 -13.30 -1.59
CA GLY A 157 -4.20 -14.51 -2.40
C GLY A 157 -4.85 -15.79 -1.88
N LYS A 158 -5.68 -15.73 -0.83
CA LYS A 158 -6.47 -16.86 -0.33
C LYS A 158 -7.89 -16.93 -0.90
N GLU A 159 -8.37 -15.88 -1.54
CA GLU A 159 -9.65 -15.88 -2.25
C GLU A 159 -9.49 -15.16 -3.59
N ASP A 160 -9.60 -15.90 -4.70
CA ASP A 160 -9.57 -15.34 -6.06
C ASP A 160 -10.72 -14.33 -6.23
N VAL A 161 -10.42 -13.04 -6.09
CA VAL A 161 -11.36 -11.95 -6.41
C VAL A 161 -10.99 -11.37 -7.78
N GLU A 162 -11.76 -11.74 -8.79
CA GLU A 162 -11.79 -11.05 -10.09
C GLU A 162 -12.49 -9.70 -9.91
N VAL A 163 -11.70 -8.62 -9.87
CA VAL A 163 -12.22 -7.25 -9.99
C VAL A 163 -12.37 -6.96 -11.47
N SER A 164 -13.51 -7.36 -12.06
CA SER A 164 -13.85 -6.99 -13.43
C SER A 164 -14.59 -5.64 -13.42
N GLU A 165 -14.02 -4.62 -14.07
CA GLU A 165 -14.65 -3.33 -14.28
C GLU A 165 -15.72 -3.48 -15.39
N GLU A 166 -17.01 -3.51 -15.04
CA GLU A 166 -18.07 -3.34 -16.03
C GLU A 166 -18.27 -1.85 -16.29
N LYS A 167 -17.80 -1.37 -17.45
CA LYS A 167 -18.16 -0.04 -17.97
C LYS A 167 -19.66 -0.02 -18.22
N VAL A 168 -20.35 0.94 -17.61
CA VAL A 168 -21.72 1.28 -18.00
C VAL A 168 -21.65 1.94 -19.37
N THR A 169 -22.13 1.25 -20.40
CA THR A 169 -22.45 1.85 -21.69
C THR A 169 -23.64 2.79 -21.48
N SER A 170 -23.35 4.07 -21.28
CA SER A 170 -24.25 5.15 -21.64
C SER A 170 -23.50 6.02 -22.64
N ASP A 171 -24.08 6.15 -23.81
CA ASP A 171 -23.56 6.82 -25.00
C ASP A 171 -22.93 8.18 -24.68
N GLU A 172 -21.63 8.29 -24.94
CA GLU A 172 -20.88 9.43 -25.52
C GLU A 172 -19.39 9.24 -25.21
N ASP A 173 -18.67 8.83 -26.25
CA ASP A 173 -17.26 8.44 -26.22
C ASP A 173 -16.33 9.59 -25.78
N PHE A 174 -15.56 9.34 -24.72
CA PHE A 174 -14.18 9.81 -24.62
C PHE A 174 -13.29 8.64 -24.23
N ASP A 175 -12.56 8.17 -25.23
CA ASP A 175 -11.62 7.06 -25.16
C ASP A 175 -10.35 7.51 -24.42
N VAL A 176 -10.06 6.92 -23.26
CA VAL A 176 -8.73 6.96 -22.64
C VAL A 176 -8.22 5.52 -22.63
N PRO A 177 -7.08 5.23 -23.28
CA PRO A 177 -6.62 3.87 -23.46
C PRO A 177 -6.20 3.29 -22.11
N VAL A 178 -6.94 2.29 -21.64
CA VAL A 178 -6.48 1.39 -20.56
C VAL A 178 -5.45 0.47 -21.19
N THR A 179 -4.19 0.85 -21.05
CA THR A 179 -3.06 0.05 -21.50
C THR A 179 -2.88 -1.15 -20.57
N GLY A 180 -3.32 -2.32 -21.06
CA GLY A 180 -2.65 -3.62 -20.92
C GLY A 180 -2.58 -4.29 -19.54
N GLU A 181 -2.48 -5.62 -19.58
CA GLU A 181 -2.33 -6.61 -18.49
C GLU A 181 -1.16 -6.36 -17.50
N VAL A 182 -0.45 -5.23 -17.62
CA VAL A 182 0.61 -4.76 -16.72
C VAL A 182 0.05 -3.86 -15.60
N GLY A 183 -1.16 -3.31 -15.75
CA GLY A 183 -1.79 -2.38 -14.80
C GLY A 183 -2.15 -3.01 -13.45
N ASP A 184 -2.47 -4.31 -13.41
CA ASP A 184 -2.93 -4.99 -12.20
C ASP A 184 -1.84 -5.22 -11.13
N LYS A 185 -0.57 -5.03 -11.49
CA LYS A 185 0.56 -5.15 -10.54
C LYS A 185 1.03 -3.81 -9.97
N ALA A 186 0.39 -2.70 -10.34
CA ALA A 186 0.76 -1.39 -9.81
C ALA A 186 0.39 -1.29 -8.31
N PRO A 187 1.31 -0.85 -7.42
CA PRO A 187 1.08 -0.78 -5.98
C PRO A 187 -0.21 -0.05 -5.56
N ALA A 188 -0.59 1.00 -6.28
CA ALA A 188 -1.81 1.75 -6.00
C ALA A 188 -3.10 0.97 -6.34
N VAL A 189 -3.07 0.14 -7.40
CA VAL A 189 -4.21 -0.69 -7.80
C VAL A 189 -4.48 -1.74 -6.73
N LEU A 190 -3.42 -2.41 -6.28
CA LEU A 190 -3.49 -3.42 -5.22
C LEU A 190 -3.97 -2.81 -3.89
N LEU A 191 -3.48 -1.63 -3.52
CA LEU A 191 -3.93 -0.95 -2.32
C LEU A 191 -5.41 -0.58 -2.38
N VAL A 192 -5.90 -0.03 -3.51
CA VAL A 192 -7.32 0.30 -3.66
C VAL A 192 -8.18 -0.97 -3.58
N LYS A 193 -7.76 -2.06 -4.26
CA LYS A 193 -8.44 -3.36 -4.18
C LYS A 193 -8.53 -3.87 -2.74
N TYR A 194 -7.41 -3.84 -1.99
CA TYR A 194 -7.38 -4.22 -0.58
C TYR A 194 -8.34 -3.38 0.27
N LEU A 195 -8.31 -2.06 0.12
CA LEU A 195 -9.12 -1.15 0.92
C LEU A 195 -10.61 -1.37 0.70
N ILE A 196 -11.01 -1.65 -0.55
CA ILE A 196 -12.40 -1.98 -0.91
C ILE A 196 -12.80 -3.34 -0.34
N GLN A 197 -11.99 -4.38 -0.58
CA GLN A 197 -12.27 -5.74 -0.12
C GLN A 197 -12.45 -5.78 1.41
N LYS A 198 -11.48 -5.24 2.13
CA LYS A 198 -11.51 -5.20 3.60
C LYS A 198 -12.73 -4.43 4.13
N ALA A 199 -13.11 -3.33 3.48
CA ALA A 199 -14.29 -2.58 3.88
C ALA A 199 -15.59 -3.40 3.72
N ILE A 200 -15.68 -4.20 2.64
CA ILE A 200 -16.82 -5.09 2.38
C ILE A 200 -16.84 -6.22 3.43
N ASP A 201 -15.71 -6.88 3.67
CA ASP A 201 -15.60 -7.98 4.64
C ASP A 201 -15.92 -7.51 6.06
N GLU A 202 -15.52 -6.29 6.41
CA GLU A 202 -15.84 -5.67 7.69
C GLU A 202 -17.28 -5.11 7.76
N GLY A 203 -18.04 -5.12 6.68
CA GLY A 203 -19.40 -4.60 6.63
C GLY A 203 -19.49 -3.08 6.81
N ALA A 204 -18.51 -2.33 6.30
CA ALA A 204 -18.49 -0.87 6.37
C ALA A 204 -19.51 -0.23 5.42
N SER A 205 -20.07 0.92 5.82
CA SER A 205 -20.96 1.74 4.97
C SER A 205 -20.19 2.77 4.13
N ASP A 206 -19.05 3.24 4.63
CA ASP A 206 -18.24 4.26 3.97
C ASP A 206 -16.73 3.98 4.18
N ILE A 207 -15.93 4.26 3.15
CA ILE A 207 -14.47 4.29 3.19
C ILE A 207 -14.03 5.75 3.09
N HIS A 208 -13.27 6.21 4.07
CA HIS A 208 -12.70 7.56 4.11
C HIS A 208 -11.20 7.48 3.92
N ILE A 209 -10.67 8.10 2.86
CA ILE A 209 -9.24 8.23 2.59
C ILE A 209 -8.88 9.71 2.76
N GLU A 210 -8.13 10.02 3.82
CA GLU A 210 -7.93 11.40 4.28
C GLU A 210 -6.45 11.76 4.28
N PRO A 211 -6.03 12.78 3.52
CA PRO A 211 -4.67 13.27 3.56
C PRO A 211 -4.40 14.02 4.87
N MET A 212 -3.41 13.55 5.62
CA MET A 212 -2.83 14.26 6.76
C MET A 212 -1.50 14.90 6.32
N ASP A 213 -0.88 15.67 7.21
CA ASP A 213 0.37 16.35 6.89
C ASP A 213 1.51 15.38 6.54
N LYS A 214 1.67 14.28 7.29
CA LYS A 214 2.79 13.33 7.10
C LYS A 214 2.41 11.98 6.49
N HIS A 215 1.12 11.63 6.54
CA HIS A 215 0.63 10.32 6.11
C HIS A 215 -0.78 10.45 5.54
N VAL A 216 -1.30 9.37 4.97
CA VAL A 216 -2.71 9.24 4.62
C VAL A 216 -3.36 8.32 5.64
N ARG A 217 -4.51 8.74 6.17
CA ARG A 217 -5.31 7.96 7.10
C ARG A 217 -6.52 7.38 6.38
N VAL A 218 -6.78 6.09 6.58
CA VAL A 218 -7.97 5.40 6.11
C VAL A 218 -8.87 5.07 7.28
N ARG A 219 -10.15 5.42 7.18
CA ARG A 219 -11.18 5.10 8.18
C ARG A 219 -12.37 4.41 7.52
N TYR A 220 -12.94 3.44 8.22
CA TYR A 220 -14.19 2.81 7.82
C TYR A 220 -15.32 3.29 8.72
N ARG A 221 -16.48 3.60 8.15
CA ARG A 221 -17.70 3.77 8.93
C ARG A 221 -18.36 2.42 9.10
N ARG A 222 -18.50 1.97 10.35
CA ARG A 222 -19.18 0.72 10.72
C ARG A 222 -20.21 1.05 11.79
N ASP A 223 -21.45 0.63 11.57
CA ASP A 223 -22.57 0.90 12.48
C ASP A 223 -22.70 2.39 12.85
N GLY A 224 -22.49 3.26 11.85
CA GLY A 224 -22.51 4.72 12.02
C GLY A 224 -21.23 5.35 12.58
N VAL A 225 -20.31 4.57 13.15
CA VAL A 225 -19.09 5.05 13.83
C VAL A 225 -17.87 4.94 12.91
N LEU A 226 -17.07 6.01 12.84
CA LEU A 226 -15.80 6.00 12.12
C LEU A 226 -14.69 5.37 12.96
N ARG A 227 -14.03 4.36 12.41
CA ARG A 227 -12.87 3.69 13.02
C ARG A 227 -11.67 3.76 12.09
N GLU A 228 -10.51 4.03 12.66
CA GLU A 228 -9.26 4.01 11.90
C GLU A 228 -8.89 2.56 11.54
N ALA A 229 -8.58 2.35 10.26
CA ALA A 229 -8.34 1.02 9.71
C ALA A 229 -6.89 0.83 9.28
N LYS A 230 -6.30 1.84 8.64
CA LYS A 230 -4.91 1.79 8.15
C LYS A 230 -4.36 3.20 7.92
N THR A 231 -3.04 3.31 7.93
CA THR A 231 -2.31 4.48 7.42
C THR A 231 -1.34 4.06 6.32
N PHE A 232 -1.06 4.95 5.37
CA PHE A 232 -0.03 4.73 4.35
C PHE A 232 0.73 6.01 4.02
N GLN A 233 1.86 5.86 3.32
CA GLN A 233 2.78 6.96 3.03
C GLN A 233 2.15 8.01 2.11
N ARG A 234 2.41 9.30 2.39
CA ARG A 234 1.82 10.43 1.65
C ARG A 234 2.10 10.38 0.14
N GLN A 235 3.25 9.85 -0.26
CA GLN A 235 3.67 9.73 -1.66
C GLN A 235 2.71 8.88 -2.51
N MET A 236 2.03 7.91 -1.90
CA MET A 236 1.08 7.01 -2.57
C MET A 236 -0.28 7.66 -2.86
N LEU A 237 -0.60 8.79 -2.21
CA LEU A 237 -1.91 9.42 -2.31
C LEU A 237 -2.28 9.76 -3.76
N GLY A 238 -1.36 10.36 -4.51
CA GLY A 238 -1.63 10.80 -5.89
C GLY A 238 -2.05 9.63 -6.79
N SER A 239 -1.38 8.49 -6.67
CA SER A 239 -1.67 7.28 -7.43
C SER A 239 -2.99 6.63 -7.00
N VAL A 240 -3.29 6.62 -5.70
CA VAL A 240 -4.59 6.14 -5.17
C VAL A 240 -5.74 7.00 -5.67
N VAL A 241 -5.59 8.32 -5.62
CA VAL A 241 -6.61 9.26 -6.11
C VAL A 241 -6.83 9.09 -7.61
N SER A 242 -5.75 9.01 -8.39
CA SER A 242 -5.85 8.78 -9.83
C SER A 242 -6.56 7.47 -10.16
N ARG A 243 -6.25 6.38 -9.44
CA ARG A 243 -6.90 5.09 -9.65
C ARG A 243 -8.40 5.16 -9.38
N ILE A 244 -8.81 5.78 -8.27
CA ILE A 244 -10.23 5.93 -7.93
C ILE A 244 -10.95 6.85 -8.93
N LYS A 245 -10.31 7.93 -9.39
CA LYS A 245 -10.88 8.80 -10.42
C LYS A 245 -11.10 8.05 -11.74
N VAL A 246 -10.15 7.22 -12.16
CA VAL A 246 -10.32 6.35 -13.35
C VAL A 246 -11.51 5.41 -13.17
N MET A 247 -11.61 4.71 -12.03
CA MET A 247 -12.71 3.78 -11.77
C MET A 247 -14.08 4.48 -11.82
N ALA A 248 -14.16 5.74 -11.38
CA ALA A 248 -15.38 6.53 -11.31
C ALA A 248 -15.60 7.45 -12.53
N SER A 249 -14.81 7.32 -13.59
CA SER A 249 -14.84 8.18 -14.79
C SER A 249 -14.74 9.68 -14.50
N LEU A 250 -13.90 10.07 -13.54
CA LEU A 250 -13.66 11.45 -13.11
C LEU A 250 -12.42 12.05 -13.81
N ASP A 251 -12.36 13.38 -13.88
CA ASP A 251 -11.22 14.10 -14.46
C ASP A 251 -10.00 14.04 -13.52
N ILE A 252 -8.96 13.33 -13.97
CA ILE A 252 -7.69 13.14 -13.25
C ILE A 252 -6.88 14.43 -13.16
N ALA A 253 -6.97 15.29 -14.19
CA ALA A 253 -6.23 16.54 -14.29
C ALA A 253 -6.84 17.63 -13.39
N GLU A 254 -8.16 17.64 -13.23
CA GLU A 254 -8.82 18.54 -12.29
C GLU A 254 -8.63 18.08 -10.84
N ARG A 255 -8.02 18.93 -10.02
CA ARG A 255 -7.72 18.67 -8.59
C ARG A 255 -8.12 19.81 -7.66
N ARG A 256 -8.76 20.85 -8.19
CA ARG A 256 -9.09 22.08 -7.45
C ARG A 256 -10.58 22.22 -7.16
N LYS A 257 -11.41 21.36 -7.75
CA LYS A 257 -12.87 21.34 -7.56
C LYS A 257 -13.31 20.00 -6.99
N PRO A 258 -14.37 19.98 -6.15
CA PRO A 258 -15.02 18.74 -5.79
C PRO A 258 -15.49 17.97 -7.02
N GLN A 259 -15.41 16.65 -6.99
CA GLN A 259 -15.89 15.76 -8.05
C GLN A 259 -16.66 14.60 -7.43
N ASP A 260 -17.81 14.26 -8.01
CA ASP A 260 -18.64 13.15 -7.57
C ASP A 260 -18.85 12.18 -8.73
N GLY A 261 -18.78 10.88 -8.43
CA GLY A 261 -18.85 9.83 -9.44
C GLY A 261 -19.45 8.55 -8.88
N LYS A 262 -19.58 7.55 -9.74
CA LYS A 262 -20.07 6.22 -9.36
C LYS A 262 -19.28 5.16 -10.10
N PHE A 263 -19.11 4.00 -9.49
CA PHE A 263 -18.56 2.82 -10.15
C PHE A 263 -19.13 1.55 -9.54
N ARG A 264 -19.01 0.42 -10.25
CA ARG A 264 -19.43 -0.90 -9.76
C ARG A 264 -18.23 -1.82 -9.65
N VAL A 265 -18.25 -2.69 -8.64
CA VAL A 265 -17.26 -3.75 -8.46
C VAL A 265 -17.97 -5.06 -8.20
N LYS A 266 -17.50 -6.13 -8.84
CA LYS A 266 -17.92 -7.49 -8.52
C LYS A 266 -16.98 -8.08 -7.47
N VAL A 267 -17.52 -8.53 -6.34
CA VAL A 267 -16.77 -9.13 -5.23
C VAL A 267 -17.47 -10.40 -4.77
N ALA A 268 -16.77 -11.55 -4.83
CA ALA A 268 -17.33 -12.86 -4.46
C ALA A 268 -18.71 -13.13 -5.11
N GLY A 269 -18.85 -12.81 -6.40
CA GLY A 269 -20.09 -12.97 -7.16
C GLY A 269 -21.17 -11.90 -6.91
N ARG A 270 -20.99 -10.99 -5.95
CA ARG A 270 -21.92 -9.88 -5.67
C ARG A 270 -21.51 -8.63 -6.42
N LEU A 271 -22.47 -7.97 -7.07
CA LEU A 271 -22.25 -6.66 -7.69
C LEU A 271 -22.53 -5.58 -6.65
N ILE A 272 -21.54 -4.72 -6.39
CA ILE A 272 -21.61 -3.67 -5.37
C ILE A 272 -21.41 -2.32 -6.06
N ASP A 273 -22.34 -1.41 -5.80
CA ASP A 273 -22.30 -0.03 -6.29
C ASP A 273 -21.53 0.86 -5.31
N PHE A 274 -20.69 1.73 -5.84
CA PHE A 274 -19.96 2.73 -5.07
C PHE A 274 -20.35 4.13 -5.52
N ARG A 275 -20.64 5.02 -4.57
CA ARG A 275 -20.67 6.47 -4.82
C ARG A 275 -19.38 7.08 -4.32
N VAL A 276 -18.75 7.88 -5.16
CA VAL A 276 -17.45 8.50 -4.90
C VAL A 276 -17.65 10.00 -4.74
N SER A 277 -17.01 10.57 -3.73
CA SER A 277 -16.83 12.01 -3.61
C SER A 277 -15.36 12.32 -3.37
N VAL A 278 -14.80 13.20 -4.19
CA VAL A 278 -13.40 13.66 -4.13
C VAL A 278 -13.43 15.14 -3.80
N LEU A 279 -12.79 15.53 -2.69
CA LEU A 279 -12.76 16.89 -2.18
C LEU A 279 -11.32 17.40 -2.03
N PRO A 280 -10.93 18.51 -2.67
CA PRO A 280 -9.61 19.11 -2.46
C PRO A 280 -9.46 19.68 -1.04
N LEU A 281 -8.38 19.30 -0.36
CA LEU A 281 -7.97 19.83 0.94
C LEU A 281 -6.54 20.38 0.88
N ILE A 282 -6.08 20.97 1.99
CA ILE A 282 -4.74 21.58 2.13
C ILE A 282 -3.61 20.57 1.80
N HIS A 283 -3.75 19.32 2.23
CA HIS A 283 -2.69 18.30 2.09
C HIS A 283 -2.87 17.36 0.89
N GLY A 284 -3.91 17.55 0.08
CA GLY A 284 -4.25 16.70 -1.05
C GLY A 284 -5.77 16.50 -1.18
N GLU A 285 -6.19 15.57 -2.03
CA GLU A 285 -7.61 15.26 -2.22
C GLU A 285 -8.07 14.21 -1.20
N LYS A 286 -9.15 14.53 -0.47
CA LYS A 286 -9.87 13.57 0.37
C LYS A 286 -10.87 12.81 -0.48
N ILE A 287 -10.95 11.50 -0.26
CA ILE A 287 -11.91 10.63 -0.94
C ILE A 287 -12.86 10.02 0.08
N VAL A 288 -14.14 10.00 -0.26
CA VAL A 288 -15.16 9.22 0.44
C VAL A 288 -15.82 8.30 -0.56
N LEU A 289 -15.80 6.99 -0.27
CA LEU A 289 -16.50 5.96 -1.04
C LEU A 289 -17.67 5.46 -0.19
N ARG A 290 -18.90 5.60 -0.66
CA ARG A 290 -20.07 4.99 -0.05
C ARG A 290 -20.36 3.66 -0.71
N ILE A 291 -20.45 2.61 0.10
CA ILE A 291 -20.71 1.24 -0.36
C ILE A 291 -22.22 1.02 -0.38
N LEU A 292 -22.75 0.66 -1.54
CA LEU A 292 -24.15 0.32 -1.76
C LEU A 292 -24.22 -1.14 -2.21
N ASP A 293 -24.39 -2.03 -1.25
CA ASP A 293 -24.60 -3.45 -1.51
C ASP A 293 -26.07 -3.69 -1.87
N THR A 294 -26.38 -3.66 -3.17
CA THR A 294 -27.72 -3.90 -3.72
C THR A 294 -28.18 -5.35 -3.56
N SER A 295 -27.25 -6.30 -3.33
CA SER A 295 -27.59 -7.72 -3.12
C SER A 295 -28.27 -7.98 -1.77
N LYS A 296 -28.08 -7.08 -0.80
CA LYS A 296 -28.78 -7.12 0.49
C LYS A 296 -30.23 -6.65 0.42
N LEU A 297 -30.71 -6.16 -0.73
CA LEU A 297 -32.04 -5.55 -0.84
C LEU A 297 -33.21 -6.53 -0.86
N ALA A 298 -32.97 -7.85 -0.82
CA ALA A 298 -34.02 -8.83 -0.54
C ALA A 298 -34.40 -8.80 0.95
N LEU A 299 -34.71 -7.63 1.48
CA LEU A 299 -35.17 -7.46 2.85
C LEU A 299 -36.65 -7.75 2.86
N ARG A 300 -36.96 -9.03 3.04
CA ARG A 300 -38.31 -9.41 3.43
C ARG A 300 -38.69 -8.67 4.71
N LEU A 301 -39.94 -8.26 4.79
CA LEU A 301 -40.47 -7.48 5.91
C LEU A 301 -40.24 -8.14 7.28
N ASP A 302 -40.19 -9.47 7.33
CA ASP A 302 -39.93 -10.27 8.54
C ASP A 302 -38.47 -10.28 9.02
N THR A 303 -37.51 -9.85 8.19
CA THR A 303 -36.07 -9.79 8.57
C THR A 303 -35.63 -8.41 9.06
N LEU A 304 -36.52 -7.41 9.03
CA LEU A 304 -36.23 -6.03 9.45
C LEU A 304 -36.19 -5.80 10.96
N GLY A 305 -36.45 -6.84 11.77
CA GLY A 305 -36.42 -6.75 13.23
C GLY A 305 -37.70 -6.22 13.88
N PHE A 306 -38.84 -6.32 13.19
CA PHE A 306 -40.14 -6.04 13.80
C PHE A 306 -40.48 -7.07 14.89
N GLU A 307 -41.08 -6.61 15.98
CA GLU A 307 -41.79 -7.49 16.89
C GLU A 307 -42.98 -8.14 16.15
N PRO A 308 -43.35 -9.41 16.42
CA PRO A 308 -44.40 -10.11 15.66
C PRO A 308 -45.72 -9.33 15.53
N LYS A 309 -46.13 -8.63 16.59
CA LYS A 309 -47.34 -7.79 16.54
C LYS A 309 -47.16 -6.57 15.63
N ALA A 310 -46.06 -5.84 15.79
CA ALA A 310 -45.76 -4.67 14.96
C ALA A 310 -45.61 -5.03 13.48
N LEU A 311 -45.02 -6.18 13.17
CA LEU A 311 -44.96 -6.72 11.81
C LEU A 311 -46.36 -6.95 11.24
N THR A 312 -47.24 -7.56 12.03
CA THR A 312 -48.63 -7.85 11.64
C THR A 312 -49.43 -6.57 11.42
N ASP A 313 -49.29 -5.60 12.35
CA ASP A 313 -49.95 -4.30 12.26
C ASP A 313 -49.46 -3.53 11.02
N PHE A 314 -48.15 -3.52 10.77
CA PHE A 314 -47.56 -2.85 9.60
C PHE A 314 -47.96 -3.54 8.28
N ALA A 315 -47.90 -4.87 8.21
CA ALA A 315 -48.31 -5.66 7.03
C ALA A 315 -49.80 -5.49 6.72
N THR A 316 -50.64 -5.31 7.75
CA THR A 316 -52.07 -5.00 7.59
C THR A 316 -52.27 -3.58 7.06
N ALA A 317 -51.51 -2.61 7.58
CA ALA A 317 -51.59 -1.22 7.17
C ALA A 317 -51.15 -1.00 5.71
N ILE A 318 -50.05 -1.62 5.26
CA ILE A 318 -49.57 -1.46 3.87
C ILE A 318 -50.50 -2.09 2.83
N ARG A 319 -51.29 -3.10 3.21
CA ARG A 319 -52.29 -3.75 2.34
C ARG A 319 -53.68 -3.12 2.42
N ALA A 320 -53.83 -2.04 3.18
CA ALA A 320 -55.08 -1.30 3.21
C ALA A 320 -55.33 -0.64 1.84
N PRO A 321 -56.59 -0.60 1.35
CA PRO A 321 -56.90 -0.09 0.01
C PRO A 321 -56.61 1.40 -0.17
N TYR A 322 -56.57 2.15 0.93
CA TYR A 322 -56.19 3.55 0.97
C TYR A 322 -55.76 3.91 2.39
N GLY A 323 -54.88 4.91 2.51
CA GLY A 323 -54.37 5.37 3.78
C GLY A 323 -53.04 6.10 3.62
N MET A 324 -52.52 6.63 4.71
CA MET A 324 -51.21 7.26 4.75
C MET A 324 -50.37 6.57 5.83
N ILE A 325 -49.17 6.15 5.45
CA ILE A 325 -48.17 5.60 6.37
C ILE A 325 -46.98 6.56 6.39
N LEU A 326 -46.62 7.02 7.58
CA LEU A 326 -45.45 7.88 7.80
C LEU A 326 -44.38 7.10 8.54
N VAL A 327 -43.24 6.90 7.88
CA VAL A 327 -42.04 6.33 8.50
C VAL A 327 -41.12 7.48 8.89
N THR A 328 -40.91 7.68 10.19
CA THR A 328 -40.16 8.82 10.73
C THR A 328 -38.91 8.34 11.48
N GLY A 329 -37.88 9.19 11.55
CA GLY A 329 -36.61 8.88 12.19
C GLY A 329 -35.44 9.69 11.62
N PRO A 330 -34.30 9.77 12.34
CA PRO A 330 -33.13 10.54 11.92
C PRO A 330 -32.45 9.92 10.67
N THR A 331 -31.47 10.62 10.10
CA THR A 331 -30.68 10.11 8.97
C THR A 331 -30.01 8.78 9.33
N GLY A 332 -30.12 7.79 8.44
CA GLY A 332 -29.53 6.45 8.66
C GLY A 332 -30.34 5.51 9.55
N SER A 333 -31.57 5.87 9.96
CA SER A 333 -32.42 5.01 10.80
C SER A 333 -33.16 3.89 10.06
N GLY A 334 -32.82 3.61 8.80
CA GLY A 334 -33.45 2.54 8.01
C GLY A 334 -34.82 2.88 7.37
N LYS A 335 -35.23 4.16 7.30
CA LYS A 335 -36.55 4.55 6.75
C LYS A 335 -36.76 4.08 5.30
N SER A 336 -35.82 4.40 4.41
CA SER A 336 -35.88 3.99 3.00
C SER A 336 -35.95 2.48 2.91
N THR A 337 -35.13 1.77 3.69
CA THR A 337 -35.13 0.31 3.77
C THR A 337 -36.50 -0.26 4.16
N THR A 338 -37.14 0.25 5.21
CA THR A 338 -38.49 -0.18 5.63
C THR A 338 -39.53 0.08 4.54
N LEU A 339 -39.48 1.24 3.88
CA LEU A 339 -40.43 1.60 2.81
C LEU A 339 -40.26 0.69 1.59
N TYR A 340 -39.01 0.46 1.15
CA TYR A 340 -38.72 -0.41 0.01
C TYR A 340 -39.16 -1.87 0.26
N SER A 341 -38.93 -2.40 1.46
CA SER A 341 -39.44 -3.72 1.86
C SER A 341 -40.97 -3.78 1.87
N GLY A 342 -41.62 -2.71 2.32
CA GLY A 342 -43.09 -2.59 2.29
C GLY A 342 -43.65 -2.58 0.87
N LEU A 343 -43.04 -1.79 -0.02
CA LEU A 343 -43.40 -1.73 -1.43
C LEU A 343 -43.23 -3.10 -2.11
N GLN A 344 -42.12 -3.79 -1.85
CA GLN A 344 -41.85 -5.11 -2.42
C GLN A 344 -42.87 -6.18 -1.97
N ASP A 345 -43.38 -6.09 -0.73
CA ASP A 345 -44.41 -7.01 -0.22
C ASP A 345 -45.79 -6.84 -0.89
N VAL A 346 -46.13 -5.61 -1.27
CA VAL A 346 -47.40 -5.29 -1.96
C VAL A 346 -47.30 -5.34 -3.49
N MET A 347 -46.08 -5.36 -4.04
CA MET A 347 -45.83 -5.40 -5.49
C MET A 347 -46.15 -6.79 -6.09
N THR A 348 -47.43 -7.08 -6.23
CA THR A 348 -47.96 -8.34 -6.81
C THR A 348 -48.24 -8.24 -8.31
N GLY A 349 -48.02 -7.07 -8.92
CA GLY A 349 -48.28 -6.79 -10.33
C GLY A 349 -49.74 -6.45 -10.68
N SER A 350 -50.68 -6.57 -9.74
CA SER A 350 -52.08 -6.16 -9.93
C SER A 350 -52.33 -4.66 -9.69
N GLU A 351 -51.37 -3.98 -9.07
CA GLU A 351 -51.48 -2.61 -8.61
C GLU A 351 -50.43 -1.74 -9.32
N ASN A 352 -50.83 -0.52 -9.71
CA ASN A 352 -49.90 0.46 -10.27
C ASN A 352 -49.26 1.27 -9.14
N ILE A 353 -47.97 1.05 -8.90
CA ILE A 353 -47.20 1.71 -7.83
C ILE A 353 -46.30 2.79 -8.44
N THR A 354 -46.40 4.01 -7.93
CA THR A 354 -45.55 5.14 -8.35
C THR A 354 -44.84 5.74 -7.14
N THR A 355 -43.52 5.92 -7.23
CA THR A 355 -42.71 6.61 -6.21
C THR A 355 -42.18 7.94 -6.73
N VAL A 356 -41.95 8.89 -5.82
CA VAL A 356 -41.25 10.15 -6.09
C VAL A 356 -40.13 10.26 -5.07
N GLU A 357 -38.88 10.30 -5.54
CA GLU A 357 -37.69 10.19 -4.71
C GLU A 357 -36.62 11.21 -5.11
N ASP A 358 -35.78 11.59 -4.16
CA ASP A 358 -34.69 12.55 -4.35
C ASP A 358 -33.42 12.10 -3.59
N PRO A 359 -32.50 11.35 -4.23
CA PRO A 359 -32.64 10.62 -5.49
C PRO A 359 -33.27 9.23 -5.28
N VAL A 360 -33.61 8.53 -6.37
CA VAL A 360 -33.97 7.10 -6.33
C VAL A 360 -32.85 6.31 -5.65
N GLU A 361 -33.18 5.59 -4.56
CA GLU A 361 -32.19 4.82 -3.80
C GLU A 361 -31.93 3.43 -4.40
N TYR A 362 -32.98 2.72 -4.81
CA TYR A 362 -32.87 1.38 -5.39
C TYR A 362 -33.83 1.17 -6.58
N GLN A 363 -33.51 0.23 -7.45
CA GLN A 363 -34.42 -0.24 -8.51
C GLN A 363 -35.11 -1.52 -8.02
N LEU A 364 -36.44 -1.45 -7.85
CA LEU A 364 -37.31 -2.56 -7.43
C LEU A 364 -37.81 -3.39 -8.62
#